data_AF-A0A846I3F5-F1
#
_entry.id   AF-A0A846I3F5-F1
#
_cell.length_a   1.000
_cell.length_b   1.000
_cell.length_c   1.000
_cell.angle_alpha   90.00
_cell.angle_beta   90.00
_cell.angle_gamma   90.00
#
_symmetry.space_group_name_H-M   'P 1'
#
loop_
_entity.id
_entity.type
_entity.pdbx_description
1 polymer ?
#
loop_
_entity_poly.entity_id
_entity_poly.type
_entity_poly.pdbx_seq_one_letter_code
_entity_poly.pdbx_strand_id
1 'polypeptide(L)'
;MTDKERIEALEKQVSELKESLKASGKQIIEWRNMSAYINQEIEEIFGDVTCLSGGSVFKTSLTTIVGKCFRKNTVMAMNKDEIAEAKPFIDYILDFARTTRKKYENEQAISGYERKNNQASF
;
A
#
# COMPACT_ATOMS: atom_id res chain seq x y z
N MET A 1 16.40 16.76 -44.15
CA MET A 1 16.69 15.84 -43.05
C MET A 1 17.57 14.73 -43.58
N THR A 2 18.84 14.73 -43.21
CA THR A 2 19.82 13.72 -43.61
C THR A 2 19.73 12.50 -42.69
N ASP A 3 20.27 11.36 -43.13
CA ASP A 3 20.29 10.16 -42.30
C ASP A 3 21.10 10.35 -41.01
N LYS A 4 22.12 11.22 -41.04
CA LYS A 4 22.88 11.61 -39.86
C LYS A 4 22.02 12.32 -38.81
N GLU A 5 21.18 13.28 -39.24
CA GLU A 5 20.26 13.99 -38.34
C GLU A 5 19.20 13.06 -37.75
N ARG A 6 18.77 12.03 -38.50
CA ARG A 6 17.86 11.00 -38.00
C ARG A 6 18.51 10.11 -36.94
N ILE A 7 19.77 9.72 -37.15
CA ILE A 7 20.52 8.89 -36.21
C ILE A 7 20.73 9.65 -34.89
N GLU A 8 21.18 10.91 -34.94
CA GLU A 8 21.37 11.73 -33.73
C GLU A 8 20.05 11.95 -32.96
N ALA A 9 18.94 12.17 -33.68
CA ALA A 9 17.62 12.30 -33.04
C ALA A 9 17.18 11.00 -32.35
N LEU A 10 17.44 9.84 -32.96
CA LEU A 10 17.13 8.53 -32.38
C LEU A 10 18.03 8.22 -31.18
N GLU A 11 19.32 8.52 -31.25
CA GLU A 11 20.26 8.34 -30.14
C GLU A 11 19.86 9.20 -28.93
N LYS A 12 19.44 10.44 -29.17
CA LYS A 12 18.91 11.32 -28.14
C LYS A 12 17.66 10.74 -27.48
N GLN A 13 16.68 10.28 -28.27
CA GLN A 13 15.46 9.65 -27.74
C GLN A 13 15.77 8.37 -26.94
N VAL A 14 16.70 7.53 -27.40
CA VAL A 14 17.14 6.33 -26.67
C VAL A 14 17.78 6.70 -25.34
N SER A 15 18.57 7.78 -25.29
CA SER A 15 19.18 8.27 -24.05
C SER A 15 18.10 8.75 -23.06
N GLU A 16 17.17 9.59 -23.52
CA GLU A 16 16.06 10.11 -22.69
C GLU A 16 15.18 8.98 -22.14
N LEU A 17 14.87 7.98 -22.97
CA LEU A 17 14.10 6.80 -22.56
C LEU A 17 14.84 5.96 -21.51
N LYS A 18 16.16 5.77 -21.65
CA LYS A 18 16.97 5.03 -20.66
C LYS A 18 16.99 5.73 -19.31
N GLU A 19 17.12 7.05 -19.29
CA GLU A 19 17.09 7.81 -18.04
C GLU A 19 15.71 7.76 -17.38
N SER A 20 14.63 7.90 -18.15
CA SER A 20 13.25 7.75 -17.68
C SER A 20 12.99 6.36 -17.09
N LEU A 21 13.47 5.29 -17.76
CA LEU A 21 13.36 3.91 -17.27
C LEU A 21 14.14 3.70 -15.97
N LYS A 22 15.32 4.32 -15.83
CA LYS A 22 16.13 4.24 -14.62
C LYS A 22 15.47 4.97 -13.45
N ALA A 23 14.76 6.06 -13.72
CA ALA A 23 13.98 6.78 -12.71
C ALA A 23 12.74 5.99 -12.26
N SER A 24 11.98 5.40 -13.19
CA SER A 24 10.79 4.59 -12.87
C SER A 24 11.13 3.27 -12.17
N GLY A 25 12.25 2.64 -12.54
CA GLY A 25 12.77 1.46 -11.83
C GLY A 25 13.11 1.72 -10.37
N LYS A 26 13.61 2.92 -10.04
CA LYS A 26 13.87 3.32 -8.64
C LYS A 26 12.58 3.49 -7.83
N GLN A 27 11.53 4.04 -8.42
CA GLN A 27 10.22 4.21 -7.76
C GLN A 27 9.60 2.86 -7.36
N ILE A 28 9.70 1.86 -8.23
CA ILE A 28 9.20 0.50 -7.97
C ILE A 28 9.91 -0.14 -6.76
N ILE A 29 11.20 0.10 -6.58
CA ILE A 29 12.00 -0.48 -5.49
C ILE A 29 11.58 0.10 -4.14
N GLU A 30 11.34 1.41 -4.07
CA GLU A 30 10.96 2.06 -2.81
C GLU A 30 9.61 1.55 -2.29
N TRP A 31 8.59 1.46 -3.14
CA TRP A 31 7.30 0.91 -2.70
C TRP A 31 7.40 -0.58 -2.37
N ARG A 32 8.22 -1.35 -3.09
CA ARG A 32 8.45 -2.76 -2.77
C ARG A 32 8.98 -2.94 -1.35
N ASN A 33 9.91 -2.10 -0.91
CA ASN A 33 10.43 -2.13 0.47
C ASN A 33 9.33 -1.79 1.49
N MET A 34 8.55 -0.74 1.23
CA MET A 34 7.41 -0.38 2.09
C MET A 34 6.36 -1.50 2.15
N SER A 35 6.07 -2.14 1.03
CA SER A 35 5.13 -3.28 0.95
C SER A 35 5.61 -4.49 1.73
N ALA A 36 6.92 -4.74 1.79
CA ALA A 36 7.53 -5.79 2.60
C ALA A 36 7.38 -5.48 4.10
N TYR A 37 7.64 -4.23 4.50
CA TYR A 37 7.39 -3.77 5.87
C TYR A 37 5.91 -3.94 6.27
N ILE A 38 4.98 -3.47 5.45
CA ILE A 38 3.54 -3.63 5.69
C ILE A 38 3.16 -5.10 5.82
N ASN A 39 3.74 -6.00 5.01
CA ASN A 39 3.46 -7.43 5.12
C ASN A 39 3.86 -7.99 6.48
N GLN A 40 5.06 -7.65 6.96
CA GLN A 40 5.54 -8.12 8.25
C GLN A 40 4.63 -7.65 9.38
N GLU A 41 4.27 -6.37 9.39
CA GLU A 41 3.37 -5.81 10.41
C GLU A 41 1.97 -6.45 10.37
N ILE A 42 1.44 -6.72 9.17
CA ILE A 42 0.15 -7.41 9.02
C ILE A 42 0.25 -8.86 9.48
N GLU A 43 1.34 -9.57 9.20
CA GLU A 43 1.56 -10.93 9.69
C GLU A 43 1.58 -10.97 11.22
N GLU A 44 2.21 -9.99 11.88
CA GLU A 44 2.17 -9.87 13.34
C GLU A 44 0.77 -9.58 13.89
N ILE A 45 -0.03 -8.76 13.20
CA ILE A 45 -1.37 -8.37 13.65
C ILE A 45 -2.40 -9.48 13.38
N PHE A 46 -2.35 -10.12 12.22
CA PHE A 46 -3.40 -11.01 11.73
C PHE A 46 -3.01 -12.50 11.73
N GLY A 47 -1.72 -12.82 11.86
CA GLY A 47 -1.17 -14.18 11.83
C GLY A 47 -1.08 -14.78 10.42
N ASP A 48 -2.09 -14.58 9.57
CA ASP A 48 -2.11 -15.06 8.19
C ASP A 48 -2.30 -13.91 7.19
N VAL A 49 -1.49 -13.96 6.13
CA VAL A 49 -1.43 -12.99 5.02
C VAL A 49 -1.78 -13.62 3.66
N THR A 50 -2.26 -14.87 3.65
CA THR A 50 -2.68 -15.57 2.44
C THR A 50 -3.84 -14.87 1.72
N CYS A 51 -4.03 -15.21 0.45
CA CYS A 51 -5.12 -14.66 -0.36
C CYS A 51 -6.48 -14.89 0.32
N LEU A 52 -7.30 -13.84 0.43
CA LEU A 52 -8.60 -13.81 1.14
C LEU A 52 -8.55 -13.84 2.67
N SER A 53 -7.35 -13.83 3.29
CA SER A 53 -7.22 -13.59 4.73
C SER A 53 -7.63 -12.15 5.10
N GLY A 54 -8.00 -11.94 6.37
CA GLY A 54 -8.25 -10.61 6.92
C GLY A 54 -7.05 -9.65 6.72
N GLY A 55 -5.83 -10.18 6.80
CA GLY A 55 -4.60 -9.43 6.53
C GLY A 55 -4.48 -8.98 5.07
N SER A 56 -4.80 -9.86 4.10
CA SER A 56 -4.79 -9.52 2.67
C SER A 56 -5.82 -8.45 2.32
N VAL A 57 -7.02 -8.52 2.90
CA VAL A 57 -8.09 -7.51 2.69
C VAL A 57 -7.69 -6.18 3.31
N PHE A 58 -7.12 -6.21 4.52
CA PHE A 58 -6.60 -5.02 5.19
C PHE A 58 -5.50 -4.34 4.38
N LYS A 59 -4.51 -5.11 3.90
CA LYS A 59 -3.44 -4.60 3.04
C LYS A 59 -3.99 -3.89 1.82
N THR A 60 -4.90 -4.53 1.09
CA THR A 60 -5.51 -3.97 -0.12
C THR A 60 -6.23 -2.65 0.15
N SER A 61 -6.92 -2.56 1.28
CA SER A 61 -7.61 -1.34 1.71
C SER A 61 -6.60 -0.23 2.04
N LEU A 62 -5.56 -0.55 2.81
CA LEU A 62 -4.50 0.39 3.17
C LEU A 62 -3.80 0.94 1.92
N THR A 63 -3.36 0.08 1.00
CA THR A 63 -2.68 0.53 -0.23
C THR A 63 -3.59 1.39 -1.11
N THR A 64 -4.89 1.07 -1.17
CA THR A 64 -5.87 1.89 -1.90
C THR A 64 -6.02 3.28 -1.31
N ILE A 65 -6.11 3.38 0.02
CA ILE A 65 -6.23 4.67 0.72
C ILE A 65 -4.98 5.50 0.47
N VAL A 66 -3.79 4.93 0.67
CA VAL A 66 -2.51 5.61 0.42
C VAL A 66 -2.44 6.12 -1.02
N GLY A 67 -2.72 5.28 -2.01
CA GLY A 67 -2.70 5.68 -3.43
C GLY A 67 -3.63 6.87 -3.71
N LYS A 68 -4.85 6.85 -3.16
CA LYS A 68 -5.81 7.95 -3.32
C LYS A 68 -5.36 9.24 -2.62
N CYS A 69 -4.79 9.17 -1.43
CA CYS A 69 -4.30 10.34 -0.69
C CYS A 69 -3.25 11.13 -1.50
N PHE A 70 -2.38 10.41 -2.21
CA PHE A 70 -1.33 11.00 -3.05
C PHE A 70 -1.76 11.23 -4.51
N ARG A 71 -3.07 11.07 -4.81
CA ARG A 71 -3.64 11.20 -6.17
C ARG A 71 -2.92 10.34 -7.22
N LYS A 72 -2.48 9.15 -6.81
CA LYS A 72 -1.83 8.18 -7.70
C LYS A 72 -2.83 7.13 -8.15
N ASN A 73 -2.73 6.74 -9.42
CA ASN A 73 -3.47 5.58 -9.94
C ASN A 73 -3.01 4.27 -9.28
N THR A 74 -1.75 4.22 -8.84
CA THR A 74 -1.17 3.09 -8.12
C THR A 74 -0.08 3.58 -7.17
N VAL A 75 0.02 2.95 -6.01
CA VAL A 75 1.11 3.16 -5.03
C VAL A 75 2.50 2.84 -5.61
N MET A 76 2.57 2.01 -6.66
CA MET A 76 3.81 1.73 -7.39
C MET A 76 4.38 2.95 -8.12
N ALA A 77 3.56 4.00 -8.32
CA ALA A 77 3.97 5.25 -8.97
C ALA A 77 4.40 6.33 -7.96
N MET A 78 4.45 6.00 -6.67
CA MET A 78 4.93 6.91 -5.64
C MET A 78 6.46 7.01 -5.71
N ASN A 79 6.97 8.22 -5.56
CA ASN A 79 8.40 8.46 -5.41
C ASN A 79 8.84 8.26 -3.95
N LYS A 80 10.16 8.34 -3.71
CA LYS A 80 10.74 8.11 -2.38
C LYS A 80 10.20 9.09 -1.32
N ASP A 81 10.05 10.36 -1.67
CA ASP A 81 9.61 11.40 -0.75
C ASP A 81 8.14 11.20 -0.38
N GLU A 82 7.29 10.90 -1.38
CA GLU A 82 5.88 10.55 -1.16
C GLU A 82 5.73 9.30 -0.28
N ILE A 83 6.61 8.30 -0.43
CA ILE A 83 6.62 7.10 0.42
C ILE A 83 7.05 7.45 1.85
N ALA A 84 8.05 8.31 2.02
CA ALA A 84 8.47 8.79 3.33
C ALA A 84 7.36 9.59 4.03
N GLU A 85 6.64 10.44 3.30
CA GLU A 85 5.48 11.18 3.78
C GLU A 85 4.29 10.27 4.11
N ALA A 86 4.11 9.17 3.37
CA ALA A 86 3.05 8.20 3.64
C ALA A 86 3.31 7.35 4.89
N LYS A 87 4.59 7.16 5.27
CA LYS A 87 4.97 6.24 6.35
C LYS A 87 4.27 6.53 7.68
N PRO A 88 4.22 7.77 8.22
CA PRO A 88 3.53 8.03 9.48
C PRO A 88 2.04 7.67 9.46
N PHE A 89 1.38 7.87 8.32
CA PHE A 89 -0.03 7.47 8.15
C PHE A 89 -0.19 5.94 8.11
N ILE A 90 0.71 5.25 7.40
CA ILE A 90 0.74 3.78 7.36
C ILE A 90 0.95 3.22 8.78
N ASP A 91 1.94 3.73 9.51
CA ASP A 91 2.26 3.33 10.88
C ASP A 91 1.04 3.54 11.80
N TYR A 92 0.38 4.69 11.71
CA TYR A 92 -0.84 4.98 12.48
C TYR A 92 -1.95 3.95 12.22
N ILE A 93 -2.20 3.58 10.95
CA ILE A 93 -3.24 2.61 10.61
C ILE A 93 -2.89 1.21 11.09
N LEU A 94 -1.61 0.82 11.04
CA LEU A 94 -1.12 -0.45 11.57
C LEU A 94 -1.26 -0.52 13.09
N ASP A 95 -0.85 0.54 13.81
CA ASP A 95 -1.02 0.64 15.26
C ASP A 95 -2.49 0.63 15.67
N PHE A 96 -3.33 1.34 14.93
CA PHE A 96 -4.78 1.30 15.13
C PHE A 96 -5.32 -0.13 14.98
N ALA A 97 -4.91 -0.88 13.96
CA ALA A 97 -5.34 -2.25 13.77
C ALA A 97 -4.86 -3.17 14.90
N ARG A 98 -3.59 -3.03 15.32
CA ARG A 98 -2.97 -3.81 16.40
C ARG A 98 -3.68 -3.58 17.74
N THR A 99 -3.91 -2.31 18.09
CA THR A 99 -4.59 -1.93 19.34
C THR A 99 -6.05 -2.36 19.35
N THR A 100 -6.76 -2.16 18.23
CA THR A 100 -8.16 -2.53 18.09
C THR A 100 -8.36 -4.03 18.19
N ARG A 101 -7.52 -4.83 17.52
CA ARG A 101 -7.62 -6.29 17.59
C ARG A 101 -7.37 -6.81 19.00
N LYS A 102 -6.31 -6.33 19.67
CA LYS A 102 -6.01 -6.69 21.06
C LYS A 102 -7.14 -6.33 22.03
N LYS A 103 -7.83 -5.20 21.79
CA LYS A 103 -9.00 -4.81 22.59
C LYS A 103 -10.14 -5.84 22.44
N TYR A 104 -10.45 -6.24 21.22
CA TYR A 104 -11.55 -7.17 20.93
C TYR A 104 -11.22 -8.66 21.08
N GLU A 105 -9.95 -9.03 21.28
CA GLU A 105 -9.58 -10.40 21.69
C GLU A 105 -10.03 -10.73 23.13
N ASN A 106 -10.16 -9.71 23.99
CA ASN A 106 -10.50 -9.87 25.40
C ASN A 106 -11.98 -9.57 25.71
N GLU A 107 -12.68 -8.88 24.82
CA GLU A 107 -14.13 -8.69 24.89
C GLU A 107 -14.75 -9.84 24.08
N GLN A 108 -15.65 -10.66 24.66
CA GLN A 108 -16.42 -11.62 23.87
C GLN A 108 -17.00 -10.88 22.66
N ALA A 109 -16.54 -11.22 21.46
CA ALA A 109 -16.90 -10.51 20.25
C ALA A 109 -18.39 -10.78 19.97
N ILE A 110 -19.26 -9.93 20.51
CA ILE A 110 -20.69 -9.97 20.22
C ILE A 110 -20.83 -9.60 18.75
N SER A 111 -21.23 -10.58 17.94
CA SER A 111 -21.51 -10.36 16.52
C SER A 111 -22.55 -9.24 16.38
N GLY A 112 -22.43 -8.38 15.37
CA GLY A 112 -23.41 -7.32 15.13
C GLY A 112 -24.85 -7.84 14.98
N TYR A 113 -25.02 -9.13 14.67
CA TYR A 113 -26.31 -9.83 14.66
C TYR A 113 -26.86 -10.12 16.07
N GLU A 114 -26.00 -10.45 17.03
CA GLU A 114 -26.40 -10.74 18.41
C GLU A 114 -26.85 -9.49 19.16
N ARG A 115 -26.27 -8.32 18.86
CA ARG A 115 -26.72 -7.03 19.44
C ARG A 115 -28.16 -6.68 19.10
N LYS A 116 -28.66 -7.06 17.92
CA LYS A 116 -30.03 -6.77 17.50
C LYS A 116 -31.07 -7.62 18.23
N ASN A 117 -30.74 -8.86 18.59
CA ASN A 117 -31.69 -9.76 19.25
C ASN A 117 -31.88 -9.42 20.73
N ASN A 118 -30.86 -8.89 21.41
CA ASN A 118 -30.97 -8.49 22.82
C ASN A 118 -31.69 -7.16 23.07
N GLN A 119 -31.95 -6.36 22.03
CA GLN A 119 -32.76 -5.13 22.15
C GLN A 119 -34.25 -5.36 21.89
N ALA A 120 -34.64 -6.53 21.39
CA ALA A 120 -36.02 -6.89 21.10
C ALA A 120 -36.71 -7.67 22.24
N SER A 121 -36.06 -7.81 23.39
CA SER A 121 -36.62 -8.46 24.59
C SER A 121 -36.70 -7.45 25.74
N PHE A 122 -37.60 -6.48 25.61
CA PHE A 122 -38.17 -5.71 26.71
C PHE A 122 -39.67 -5.56 26.49
#